data_AF-A0AAV4WMX5-F1
#
_entry.id   AF-A0AAV4WMX5-F1
#
_cell.length_a   1.000
_cell.length_b   1.000
_cell.length_c   1.000
_cell.angle_alpha   90.00
_cell.angle_beta   90.00
_cell.angle_gamma   90.00
#
_symmetry.space_group_name_H-M   'P 1'
#
loop_
_entity.id
_entity.type
_entity.pdbx_description
1 polymer ?
#
loop_
_entity_poly.entity_id
_entity_poly.type
_entity_poly.pdbx_seq_one_letter_code
_entity_poly.pdbx_strand_id
1 'polypeptide(L)'
;MQFSIDFFIVTLLEELCLWLRQPKFIFIVRYNNGTDSDKSEVVHLDVWKSGAHFKILAIYSPPSNQPIFSYVNHLKHSIFIGDYNAHSPPWGYSDPNEAGRRVHDFLCSTTFELIYDKKIPTPICITMVEAQPQIC
;
A
#
# COMPACT_ATOMS: atom_id res chain seq x y z
N MET A 1 -10.66 7.42 -18.84
CA MET A 1 -9.59 8.39 -18.53
C MET A 1 -8.57 7.61 -17.72
N GLN A 2 -7.46 7.20 -18.34
CA GLN A 2 -6.42 6.41 -17.68
C GLN A 2 -5.63 7.38 -16.80
N PHE A 3 -5.81 7.34 -15.48
CA PHE A 3 -4.88 8.02 -14.58
C PHE A 3 -3.57 7.21 -14.63
N SER A 4 -2.51 7.80 -15.18
CA SER A 4 -1.16 7.21 -15.07
C SER A 4 -0.81 7.12 -13.59
N ILE A 5 -0.26 5.99 -13.16
CA ILE A 5 0.23 5.80 -11.80
C ILE A 5 1.19 6.91 -11.35
N ASP A 6 1.88 7.50 -12.31
CA ASP A 6 2.77 8.64 -12.11
C ASP A 6 2.05 9.76 -11.34
N PHE A 7 0.79 10.05 -11.67
CA PHE A 7 0.06 11.11 -11.01
C PHE A 7 -0.35 10.72 -9.58
N PHE A 8 -0.85 9.51 -9.38
CA PHE A 8 -1.29 9.06 -8.05
C PHE A 8 -0.11 8.90 -7.08
N ILE A 9 1.00 8.31 -7.53
CA ILE A 9 2.18 8.13 -6.71
C ILE A 9 2.89 9.46 -6.45
N VAL A 10 2.99 10.36 -7.44
CA VAL A 10 3.58 11.68 -7.23
C VAL A 10 2.76 12.49 -6.24
N THR A 11 1.42 12.55 -6.39
CA THR A 11 0.57 13.26 -5.43
C THR A 11 0.66 12.65 -4.03
N LEU A 12 0.67 11.33 -3.92
CA LEU A 12 0.82 10.66 -2.65
C LEU A 12 2.18 10.94 -2.00
N LEU A 13 3.26 10.88 -2.78
CA LEU A 13 4.60 11.21 -2.32
C LEU A 13 4.68 12.66 -1.86
N GLU A 14 4.07 13.58 -2.60
CA GLU A 14 3.97 14.99 -2.23
C GLU A 14 3.23 15.14 -0.91
N GLU A 15 2.04 14.54 -0.75
CA GLU A 15 1.29 14.62 0.51
C GLU A 15 2.01 13.96 1.69
N LEU A 16 2.66 12.80 1.49
CA LEU A 16 3.50 12.18 2.51
C LEU A 16 4.69 13.08 2.86
N CYS A 17 5.32 13.72 1.88
CA CYS A 17 6.41 14.68 2.11
C CYS A 17 5.91 15.92 2.88
N LEU A 18 4.70 16.41 2.58
CA LEU A 18 4.04 17.52 3.27
C LEU A 18 3.69 17.17 4.72
N TRP A 19 3.13 15.98 4.95
CA TRP A 19 2.74 15.49 6.27
C TRP A 19 3.97 15.18 7.15
N LEU A 20 5.05 14.72 6.54
CA LEU A 20 6.30 14.38 7.22
C LEU A 20 7.30 15.55 7.32
N ARG A 21 6.87 16.81 7.15
CA ARG A 21 7.69 18.04 7.29
C ARG A 21 8.27 18.27 8.70
N GLN A 22 9.08 17.34 9.21
CA GLN A 22 9.96 17.50 10.36
C GLN A 22 11.40 17.33 9.88
N PRO A 23 12.39 18.06 10.44
CA PRO A 23 13.68 18.31 9.79
C PRO A 23 14.68 17.14 9.70
N LYS A 24 14.25 15.87 9.77
CA LYS A 24 15.17 14.70 9.76
C LYS A 24 14.59 13.47 9.06
N PHE A 25 14.24 13.59 7.78
CA PHE A 25 13.91 12.44 6.94
C PHE A 25 14.89 12.30 5.78
N ILE A 26 15.34 11.08 5.53
CA ILE A 26 16.03 10.69 4.29
C ILE A 26 15.09 9.76 3.54
N PHE A 27 14.81 10.07 2.28
CA PHE A 27 13.96 9.27 1.39
C PHE A 27 14.84 8.65 0.30
N ILE A 28 14.72 7.35 0.09
CA ILE A 28 15.24 6.68 -1.10
C ILE A 28 14.04 6.10 -1.85
N VAL A 29 13.80 6.61 -3.05
CA VAL A 29 12.72 6.15 -3.93
C VAL A 29 13.27 5.13 -4.91
N ARG A 30 12.68 3.94 -4.94
CA ARG A 30 12.97 2.89 -5.90
C ARG A 30 11.71 2.54 -6.67
N TYR A 31 11.77 2.71 -7.98
CA TYR A 31 10.71 2.32 -8.88
C TYR A 31 10.96 0.91 -9.41
N ASN A 32 10.00 0.00 -9.24
CA ASN A 32 10.06 -1.35 -9.81
C ASN A 32 8.83 -1.59 -10.67
N ASN A 33 9.04 -1.77 -11.98
CA ASN A 33 8.00 -2.35 -12.83
C ASN A 33 7.85 -3.84 -12.50
N GLY A 34 6.61 -4.30 -12.33
CA GLY A 34 6.30 -5.73 -12.32
C GLY A 34 6.74 -6.41 -13.62
N THR A 35 6.99 -7.72 -13.58
CA THR A 35 7.35 -8.50 -14.78
C THR A 35 6.17 -8.59 -15.75
N ASP A 36 6.44 -8.74 -17.05
CA ASP A 36 5.49 -8.66 -18.18
C ASP A 36 4.20 -9.52 -18.07
N SER A 37 4.12 -10.47 -17.14
CA SER A 37 2.92 -11.27 -16.87
C SER A 37 1.91 -10.59 -15.94
N ASP A 38 2.34 -9.69 -15.05
CA ASP A 38 1.50 -9.05 -14.05
C ASP A 38 1.76 -7.53 -14.04
N LYS A 39 0.79 -6.77 -14.54
CA LYS A 39 0.86 -5.31 -14.74
C LYS A 39 0.74 -4.49 -13.44
N SER A 40 1.05 -5.08 -12.30
CA SER A 40 1.04 -4.33 -11.04
C SER A 40 2.30 -3.45 -11.00
N GLU A 41 2.09 -2.18 -10.72
CA GLU A 41 3.14 -1.18 -10.65
C GLU A 41 3.44 -0.90 -9.17
N VAL A 42 4.71 -0.95 -8.80
CA VAL A 42 5.13 -0.89 -7.39
C VAL A 42 6.23 0.15 -7.21
N VAL A 43 6.00 1.10 -6.32
CA VAL A 43 7.02 2.03 -5.86
C VAL A 43 7.37 1.73 -4.43
N HIS A 44 8.65 1.52 -4.20
CA HIS A 44 9.21 1.25 -2.89
C HIS A 44 9.94 2.49 -2.37
N LEU A 45 9.60 2.89 -1.17
CA LEU A 45 10.16 4.02 -0.48
C LEU A 45 10.81 3.51 0.79
N ASP A 46 12.12 3.67 0.88
CA ASP A 46 12.82 3.51 2.13
C ASP A 46 12.89 4.88 2.81
N VAL A 47 12.40 4.94 4.05
CA VAL A 47 12.32 6.18 4.83
C VAL A 47 13.07 6.01 6.15
N TRP A 48 14.01 6.91 6.39
CA TRP A 48 14.73 6.96 7.66
C TRP A 48 14.31 8.18 8.47
N LYS A 49 13.95 7.97 9.74
CA LYS A 49 13.64 9.03 10.70
C LYS A 49 14.28 8.72 12.05
N SER A 50 15.11 9.63 12.55
CA SER A 50 15.72 9.50 13.89
C SER A 50 16.42 8.15 14.14
N GLY A 51 17.07 7.60 13.11
CA GLY A 51 17.76 6.29 13.19
C GLY A 51 16.85 5.07 12.99
N ALA A 52 15.53 5.25 12.95
CA ALA A 52 14.60 4.20 12.57
C ALA A 52 14.42 4.16 11.04
N HIS A 53 14.34 2.95 10.48
CA HIS A 53 14.04 2.70 9.08
C HIS A 53 12.64 2.09 8.97
N PHE A 54 11.81 2.69 8.13
CA PHE A 54 10.50 2.14 7.76
C PHE A 54 10.35 2.16 6.25
N LYS A 55 9.51 1.26 5.74
CA LYS A 55 9.30 1.08 4.31
C LYS A 55 7.87 1.45 3.96
N ILE A 56 7.69 2.15 2.86
CA ILE A 56 6.37 2.41 2.29
C ILE A 56 6.36 1.81 0.89
N LEU A 57 5.39 0.94 0.60
CA LEU A 57 5.17 0.42 -0.73
C LEU A 57 3.86 0.98 -1.26
N ALA A 58 3.96 1.77 -2.32
CA ALA A 58 2.83 2.25 -3.10
C ALA A 58 2.56 1.26 -4.25
N ILE A 59 1.37 0.68 -4.30
CA ILE A 59 1.01 -0.37 -5.27
C ILE A 59 -0.18 0.09 -6.09
N TYR A 60 -0.13 -0.14 -7.40
CA TYR A 60 -1.29 -0.08 -8.27
C TYR A 60 -1.46 -1.45 -8.93
N SER A 61 -2.61 -2.07 -8.75
CA SER A 61 -3.02 -3.28 -9.44
C SER A 61 -4.22 -2.95 -10.32
N PRO A 62 -4.08 -2.94 -11.66
CA PRO A 62 -5.17 -2.55 -12.55
C PRO A 62 -6.35 -3.52 -12.45
N PRO A 63 -7.57 -3.10 -12.86
CA PRO A 63 -8.73 -3.97 -12.88
C PRO A 63 -8.46 -5.27 -13.63
N SER A 64 -8.97 -6.38 -13.12
CA SER A 64 -8.76 -7.75 -13.64
C SER A 64 -7.38 -8.34 -13.40
N ASN A 65 -6.43 -7.57 -12.84
CA ASN A 65 -5.17 -8.14 -12.37
C ASN A 65 -5.33 -8.71 -10.96
N GLN A 66 -4.41 -9.60 -10.60
CA GLN A 66 -4.34 -10.12 -9.24
C GLN A 66 -3.25 -9.37 -8.46
N PRO A 67 -3.56 -8.90 -7.24
CA PRO A 67 -2.57 -8.20 -6.43
C PRO A 67 -1.45 -9.16 -6.02
N ILE A 68 -0.20 -8.69 -6.12
CA ILE A 68 0.99 -9.47 -5.81
C ILE A 68 1.54 -9.06 -4.45
N PHE A 69 1.61 -10.02 -3.52
CA PHE A 69 2.12 -9.81 -2.17
C PHE A 69 3.52 -10.40 -1.93
N SER A 70 4.19 -10.93 -2.96
CA SER A 70 5.54 -11.49 -2.81
C SER A 70 6.57 -10.46 -2.33
N TYR A 71 6.34 -9.18 -2.63
CA TYR A 71 7.14 -8.06 -2.12
C TYR A 71 6.96 -7.82 -0.62
N VAL A 72 5.90 -8.35 0.00
CA VAL A 72 5.43 -7.96 1.33
C VAL A 72 5.92 -8.90 2.43
N ASN A 73 6.05 -10.20 2.17
CA ASN A 73 6.21 -11.27 3.17
C ASN A 73 7.45 -11.18 4.08
N HIS A 74 8.35 -10.22 3.87
CA HIS A 74 9.58 -10.08 4.64
C HIS A 74 9.84 -8.65 5.15
N LEU A 75 8.89 -7.74 4.96
CA LEU A 75 9.09 -6.33 5.25
C LEU A 75 8.56 -5.99 6.65
N LYS A 76 9.50 -5.86 7.59
CA LYS A 76 9.23 -5.29 8.93
C LYS A 76 9.13 -3.76 8.86
N HIS A 77 8.42 -3.16 9.80
CA HIS A 77 8.13 -1.73 9.92
C HIS A 77 7.67 -1.12 8.59
N SER A 78 6.63 -1.72 8.02
CA SER A 78 6.20 -1.41 6.66
C SER A 78 4.76 -0.94 6.59
N ILE A 79 4.53 -0.04 5.64
CA ILE A 79 3.22 0.48 5.28
C ILE A 79 3.01 0.13 3.81
N PHE A 80 1.89 -0.51 3.50
CA PHE A 80 1.45 -0.75 2.14
C PHE A 80 0.29 0.15 1.86
N ILE A 81 0.35 0.85 0.74
CA ILE A 81 -0.71 1.73 0.31
C ILE A 81 -0.93 1.50 -1.17
N GLY A 82 -2.16 1.54 -1.65
CA GLY A 82 -2.35 1.36 -3.07
C GLY A 82 -3.75 1.10 -3.54
N ASP A 83 -3.95 1.29 -4.84
CA ASP A 83 -5.15 0.82 -5.53
C ASP A 83 -5.00 -0.62 -5.97
N TYR A 84 -5.72 -1.52 -5.32
CA TYR A 84 -5.70 -2.94 -5.67
C TYR A 84 -6.87 -3.34 -6.59
N ASN A 85 -7.77 -2.41 -6.94
CA ASN A 85 -9.05 -2.71 -7.60
C ASN A 85 -9.80 -3.87 -6.92
N ALA A 86 -9.68 -3.92 -5.60
CA ALA A 86 -10.07 -5.02 -4.75
C ALA A 86 -11.38 -4.67 -4.05
N HIS A 87 -12.46 -5.37 -4.36
CA HIS A 87 -13.76 -5.14 -3.72
C HIS A 87 -13.91 -6.13 -2.57
N SER A 88 -14.14 -5.65 -1.35
CA SER A 88 -14.48 -6.49 -0.20
C SER A 88 -15.26 -5.71 0.89
N PRO A 89 -16.15 -6.37 1.66
CA PRO A 89 -16.88 -5.74 2.76
C PRO A 89 -16.05 -5.00 3.83
N PRO A 90 -14.85 -5.47 4.23
CA PRO A 90 -14.05 -4.81 5.26
C PRO A 90 -13.69 -3.35 4.95
N TRP A 91 -13.60 -2.98 3.67
CA TRP A 91 -13.34 -1.62 3.20
C TRP A 91 -14.47 -1.05 2.33
N GLY A 92 -15.70 -1.52 2.56
CA GLY A 92 -16.91 -0.79 2.15
C GLY A 92 -17.59 -1.24 0.85
N TYR A 93 -17.14 -2.31 0.21
CA TYR A 93 -17.82 -2.86 -0.98
C TYR A 93 -18.80 -3.97 -0.61
N SER A 94 -20.00 -3.95 -1.21
CA SER A 94 -21.01 -5.01 -1.02
C SER A 94 -20.80 -6.22 -1.93
N ASP A 95 -19.99 -6.08 -2.98
CA ASP A 95 -19.81 -7.02 -4.09
C ASP A 95 -18.35 -7.53 -4.13
N PRO A 96 -17.94 -8.48 -3.27
CA PRO A 96 -16.56 -8.90 -3.19
C PRO A 96 -16.06 -9.56 -4.50
N ASN A 97 -14.91 -9.10 -4.99
CA ASN A 97 -14.24 -9.66 -6.16
C ASN A 97 -13.03 -10.52 -5.76
N GLU A 98 -12.37 -11.15 -6.75
CA GLU A 98 -11.23 -12.03 -6.49
C GLU A 98 -10.02 -11.30 -5.90
N ALA A 99 -9.75 -10.08 -6.38
CA ALA A 99 -8.69 -9.25 -5.82
C ALA A 99 -8.96 -8.91 -4.35
N GLY A 100 -10.21 -8.61 -3.98
CA GLY A 100 -10.59 -8.34 -2.61
C GLY A 100 -10.58 -9.55 -1.70
N ARG A 101 -10.94 -10.74 -2.19
CA ARG A 101 -10.71 -11.99 -1.45
C ARG A 101 -9.23 -12.18 -1.14
N ARG A 102 -8.34 -11.96 -2.12
CA ARG A 102 -6.89 -12.13 -1.91
C ARG A 102 -6.27 -11.12 -0.96
N VAL A 103 -6.65 -9.84 -1.04
CA VAL A 103 -6.21 -8.84 -0.06
C VAL A 103 -6.71 -9.23 1.34
N HIS A 104 -7.96 -9.69 1.46
CA HIS A 104 -8.51 -10.13 2.73
C HIS A 104 -7.78 -11.36 3.29
N ASP A 105 -7.53 -12.38 2.48
CA ASP A 105 -6.79 -13.58 2.88
C ASP A 105 -5.34 -13.24 3.28
N PHE A 106 -4.71 -12.30 2.57
CA PHE A 106 -3.40 -11.76 2.92
C PHE A 106 -3.42 -11.08 4.30
N LEU A 107 -4.40 -10.23 4.59
CA LEU A 107 -4.57 -9.60 5.90
C LEU A 107 -4.79 -10.66 7.00
N CYS A 108 -5.62 -11.67 6.76
CA CYS A 108 -5.88 -12.73 7.73
C CYS A 108 -4.68 -13.65 7.99
N SER A 109 -3.74 -13.76 7.03
CA SER A 109 -2.57 -14.63 7.13
C SER A 109 -1.31 -13.91 7.62
N THR A 110 -1.39 -12.62 7.90
CA THR A 110 -0.25 -11.79 8.32
C THR A 110 -0.56 -10.98 9.58
N THR A 111 0.43 -10.25 10.07
CA THR A 111 0.28 -9.28 11.18
C THR A 111 -0.14 -7.90 10.68
N PHE A 112 -0.52 -7.77 9.41
CA PHE A 112 -0.94 -6.49 8.85
C PHE A 112 -2.37 -6.16 9.26
N GLU A 113 -2.57 -4.91 9.65
CA GLU A 113 -3.88 -4.35 9.96
C GLU A 113 -4.32 -3.39 8.87
N LEU A 114 -5.61 -3.46 8.52
CA LEU A 114 -6.25 -2.53 7.60
C LEU A 114 -6.53 -1.21 8.32
N ILE A 115 -6.03 -0.12 7.76
CA ILE A 115 -6.42 1.24 8.14
C ILE A 115 -7.44 1.74 7.11
N TYR A 116 -8.70 1.83 7.54
CA TYR A 116 -9.80 2.30 6.71
C TYR A 116 -10.76 3.16 7.52
N ASP A 117 -11.08 4.35 7.01
CA ASP A 117 -12.11 5.24 7.57
C ASP A 117 -13.28 5.36 6.59
N LYS A 118 -14.45 4.85 7.00
CA LYS A 118 -15.71 4.91 6.22
C LYS A 118 -16.16 6.34 5.88
N LYS A 119 -15.69 7.34 6.62
CA LYS A 119 -16.01 8.76 6.37
C LYS A 119 -15.21 9.34 5.23
N ILE A 120 -14.07 8.72 4.89
CA ILE A 120 -13.29 9.08 3.73
C ILE A 120 -13.90 8.28 2.57
N PRO A 121 -14.63 8.94 1.64
CA PRO A 121 -15.28 8.25 0.54
C PRO A 121 -14.21 7.44 -0.18
N THR A 122 -14.47 6.13 -0.29
CA THR A 122 -13.52 5.09 -0.66
C THR A 122 -12.55 5.58 -1.73
N PRO A 123 -11.30 5.91 -1.39
CA PRO A 123 -10.27 5.73 -2.39
C PRO A 123 -10.02 4.22 -2.33
N ILE A 124 -10.16 3.45 -3.41
CA ILE A 124 -8.99 3.21 -4.26
C ILE A 124 -7.80 2.73 -3.40
N CYS A 125 -7.27 3.56 -2.48
CA CYS A 125 -6.19 3.24 -1.56
C CYS A 125 -6.55 2.33 -0.35
N ILE A 126 -6.04 1.10 -0.33
CA ILE A 126 -5.98 0.24 0.86
C ILE A 126 -4.67 0.52 1.60
N THR A 127 -4.76 1.00 2.84
CA THR A 127 -3.58 1.18 3.70
C THR A 127 -3.47 0.01 4.68
N MET A 128 -2.32 -0.65 4.70
CA MET A 128 -2.01 -1.75 5.61
C MET A 128 -0.75 -1.42 6.40
N VAL A 129 -0.78 -1.64 7.71
CA VAL A 129 0.36 -1.37 8.62
C VAL A 129 0.67 -2.63 9.40
N GLU A 130 1.96 -2.97 9.50
CA GLU A 130 2.38 -4.09 10.35
C GLU A 130 2.06 -3.76 11.81
N ALA A 131 1.26 -4.60 12.46
CA ALA A 131 1.00 -4.47 13.89
C ALA A 131 2.32 -4.57 14.67
N GLN A 132 2.51 -3.68 15.65
CA GLN A 132 3.60 -3.83 16.60
C GLN A 132 3.42 -5.16 17.34
N PRO A 133 4.48 -5.96 17.57
CA PRO A 133 4.38 -7.08 18.48
C PRO A 133 3.92 -6.54 19.83
N GLN A 134 2.77 -6.99 20.33
CA GLN A 134 2.36 -6.62 21.68
C GLN A 134 3.37 -7.25 22.65
N ILE A 135 4.17 -6.40 23.29
CA ILE A 135 5.00 -6.80 24.42
C ILE A 135 4.04 -6.88 25.61
N CYS A 136 3.75 -8.10 26.06
CA CYS A 136 3.06 -8.35 27.33
C CYS A 136 3.93 -7.91 28.51
#